data_AF-A0A817SSP1-F1
#
_entry.id   AF-A0A817SSP1-F1
#
_cell.length_a   1.000
_cell.length_b   1.000
_cell.length_c   1.000
_cell.angle_alpha   90.00
_cell.angle_beta   90.00
_cell.angle_gamma   90.00
#
_symmetry.space_group_name_H-M   'P 1'
#
loop_
_entity.id
_entity.type
_entity.pdbx_description
1 polymer ?
#
loop_
_entity_poly.entity_id
_entity_poly.type
_entity_poly.pdbx_seq_one_letter_code
_entity_poly.pdbx_strand_id
1 'polypeptide(L)'
;MLKRQSIITEDPIYINKPSIIPLSQKTKSIFDADEEKSKTLQRLLKSRKPEDLEQANVLIKSLVKKDEEKIEKLSNRASELEKVQNNIRVLSEMLIHYNHSTVTEAEKETMSYLHDELEKFRPVLFRLAT
;
A
#
# COMPACT_ATOMS: atom_id res chain seq x y z
N MET A 1 11.11 -17.39 -39.80
CA MET A 1 11.56 -18.67 -40.41
C MET A 1 11.08 -19.91 -39.66
N LEU A 2 10.91 -19.89 -38.34
CA LEU A 2 10.52 -21.07 -37.53
C LEU A 2 9.07 -21.56 -37.76
N LYS A 3 8.09 -20.66 -37.88
CA LYS A 3 6.68 -21.02 -38.17
C LYS A 3 6.48 -21.65 -39.56
N ARG A 4 7.25 -21.19 -40.55
CA ARG A 4 7.20 -21.73 -41.94
C ARG A 4 7.83 -23.12 -42.06
N GLN A 5 8.62 -23.54 -41.07
CA GLN A 5 9.23 -24.87 -41.01
C GLN A 5 8.44 -25.82 -40.10
N SER A 6 7.24 -25.43 -39.64
CA SER A 6 6.38 -26.22 -38.72
C SER A 6 7.04 -26.62 -37.39
N ILE A 7 8.07 -25.92 -36.95
CA ILE A 7 8.77 -26.19 -35.68
C ILE A 7 8.00 -25.58 -34.50
N ILE A 8 7.22 -24.53 -34.74
CA ILE A 8 6.36 -23.86 -33.75
C ILE A 8 4.98 -23.69 -34.37
N THR A 9 3.97 -24.33 -33.80
CA THR A 9 2.57 -24.30 -34.26
C THR A 9 1.76 -23.15 -33.64
N GLU A 10 2.02 -22.81 -32.38
CA GLU A 10 1.37 -21.68 -31.68
C GLU A 10 2.41 -20.82 -30.95
N ASP A 11 2.15 -19.51 -30.86
CA ASP A 11 3.04 -18.62 -30.12
C ASP A 11 2.96 -18.94 -28.62
N PRO A 12 4.11 -19.02 -27.91
CA PRO A 12 4.11 -19.32 -26.48
C PRO A 12 3.34 -18.24 -25.72
N ILE A 13 2.48 -18.68 -24.78
CA ILE A 13 1.71 -17.78 -23.93
C ILE A 13 2.68 -16.99 -23.05
N TYR A 14 2.67 -15.67 -23.20
CA TYR A 14 3.50 -14.78 -22.40
C TYR A 14 2.96 -14.75 -20.95
N ILE A 15 3.66 -15.42 -20.04
CA ILE A 15 3.28 -15.58 -18.62
C ILE A 15 3.34 -14.25 -17.85
N ASN A 16 4.04 -13.24 -18.38
CA ASN A 16 4.12 -11.90 -17.80
C ASN A 16 2.94 -11.01 -18.22
N LYS A 17 1.71 -11.46 -17.99
CA LYS A 17 0.58 -10.53 -18.02
C LYS A 17 0.78 -9.58 -16.83
N PRO A 18 1.02 -8.26 -17.02
CA PRO A 18 1.13 -7.36 -15.89
C PRO A 18 -0.16 -7.51 -15.09
N SER A 19 -0.02 -7.91 -13.83
CA SER A 19 -1.15 -7.98 -12.92
C SER A 19 -1.79 -6.60 -12.96
N ILE A 20 -3.05 -6.53 -13.41
CA ILE A 20 -3.81 -5.29 -13.39
C ILE A 20 -4.02 -5.02 -11.91
N ILE A 21 -3.11 -4.24 -11.31
CA ILE A 21 -3.28 -3.76 -9.95
C ILE A 21 -4.60 -2.97 -10.00
N PRO A 22 -5.64 -3.38 -9.25
CA PRO A 22 -6.90 -2.67 -9.27
C PRO A 22 -6.60 -1.21 -8.93
N LEU A 23 -7.05 -0.32 -9.83
CA LEU A 23 -6.84 1.11 -9.72
C LEU A 23 -7.26 1.54 -8.30
N SER A 24 -6.32 2.04 -7.51
CA SER A 24 -6.57 2.47 -6.12
C SER A 24 -7.82 3.35 -6.12
N GLN A 25 -8.90 2.86 -5.50
CA GLN A 25 -10.12 3.63 -5.38
C GLN A 25 -9.75 4.91 -4.66
N LYS A 26 -9.86 6.06 -5.36
CA LYS A 26 -9.64 7.39 -4.76
C LYS A 26 -10.29 7.38 -3.40
N THR A 27 -9.50 7.62 -2.35
CA THR A 27 -9.94 7.49 -0.96
C THR A 27 -11.07 8.48 -0.72
N LYS A 28 -12.32 8.01 -0.88
CA LYS A 28 -13.48 8.81 -0.51
C LYS A 28 -13.40 9.06 0.99
N SER A 29 -13.69 10.29 1.39
CA SER A 29 -13.92 10.66 2.79
C SER A 29 -14.92 9.69 3.39
N ILE A 30 -14.76 9.29 4.66
CA ILE A 30 -15.69 8.34 5.30
C ILE A 30 -17.14 8.85 5.28
N PHE A 31 -17.30 10.17 5.19
CA PHE A 31 -18.58 10.87 5.05
C PHE A 31 -19.25 10.67 3.68
N ASP A 32 -18.46 10.43 2.62
CA ASP A 32 -18.94 10.22 1.25
C ASP A 32 -18.97 8.74 0.85
N ALA A 33 -18.27 7.89 1.62
CA ALA A 33 -18.22 6.45 1.36
C ALA A 33 -19.52 5.73 1.77
N ASP A 34 -20.26 6.28 2.75
CA ASP A 34 -21.49 5.72 3.28
C ASP A 34 -22.66 6.68 3.07
N GLU A 35 -23.30 6.55 1.91
CA GLU A 35 -24.37 7.44 1.47
C GLU A 35 -25.59 7.42 2.42
N GLU A 36 -25.85 6.28 3.08
CA GLU A 36 -26.93 6.13 4.07
C GLU A 36 -26.63 6.89 5.36
N LYS A 37 -25.39 6.78 5.88
CA LYS A 37 -24.97 7.56 7.06
C LYS A 37 -24.95 9.05 6.78
N SER A 38 -24.55 9.47 5.58
CA SER A 38 -24.57 10.89 5.17
C SER A 38 -25.99 11.46 5.14
N LYS A 39 -26.95 10.75 4.53
CA LYS A 39 -28.37 11.14 4.51
C LYS A 39 -28.97 11.20 5.91
N THR A 40 -28.65 10.23 6.77
CA THR A 40 -29.12 10.19 8.15
C THR A 40 -28.58 11.37 8.95
N LEU A 41 -27.27 11.66 8.83
CA LEU A 41 -26.65 12.81 9.48
C LEU A 41 -27.30 14.12 9.02
N GLN A 42 -27.54 14.30 7.72
CA GLN A 42 -28.23 15.48 7.20
C GLN A 42 -29.65 15.63 7.77
N ARG A 43 -30.38 14.52 7.94
CA ARG A 43 -31.72 14.53 8.55
C ARG A 43 -31.67 14.95 10.02
N LEU A 44 -30.73 14.40 10.79
CA LEU A 44 -30.54 14.71 12.20
C LEU A 44 -30.15 16.18 12.40
N LEU A 45 -29.22 16.70 11.59
CA LEU A 45 -28.79 18.11 11.64
C LEU A 45 -29.88 19.11 11.23
N LYS A 46 -30.82 18.72 10.37
CA LYS A 46 -31.96 19.57 9.97
C LYS A 46 -33.12 19.55 10.97
N SER A 47 -33.09 18.66 11.96
CA SER A 47 -34.13 18.59 12.98
C SER A 47 -34.01 19.73 13.99
N ARG A 48 -35.14 20.15 14.55
CA ARG A 48 -35.20 21.09 15.69
C ARG A 48 -35.25 20.39 17.05
N LYS A 49 -35.27 19.06 17.07
CA LYS A 49 -35.34 18.28 18.31
C LYS A 49 -33.95 18.19 18.95
N PRO A 50 -33.82 18.44 20.26
CA PRO A 50 -32.53 18.33 20.94
C PRO A 50 -31.96 16.90 20.88
N GLU A 51 -32.82 15.88 20.97
CA GLU A 51 -32.42 14.48 20.85
C GLU A 51 -31.77 14.16 19.49
N ASP A 52 -32.33 14.68 18.39
CA ASP A 52 -31.80 14.44 17.05
C ASP A 52 -30.43 15.13 16.87
N LEU A 53 -30.24 16.32 17.48
CA LEU A 53 -28.95 17.01 17.47
C LEU A 53 -27.90 16.27 18.31
N GLU A 54 -28.30 15.68 19.44
CA GLU A 54 -27.41 14.84 20.25
C GLU A 54 -26.98 13.59 19.47
N GLN A 55 -27.91 12.92 18.79
CA GLN A 55 -27.61 11.80 17.92
C GLN A 55 -26.67 12.19 16.76
N ALA A 56 -26.88 13.38 16.16
CA ALA A 56 -25.97 13.90 15.14
C ALA A 56 -24.54 14.05 15.68
N ASN A 57 -24.39 14.61 16.88
CA ASN A 57 -23.08 14.80 17.52
C ASN A 57 -22.37 13.48 17.80
N VAL A 58 -23.10 12.46 18.28
CA VAL A 58 -22.54 11.10 18.49
C VAL A 58 -22.10 10.50 17.16
N LEU A 59 -22.92 10.63 16.11
CA LEU A 59 -22.60 10.13 14.78
C LEU A 59 -21.36 10.83 14.20
N ILE A 60 -21.27 12.16 14.29
CA ILE A 60 -20.10 12.93 13.83
C ILE A 60 -18.84 12.46 14.56
N LYS A 61 -18.87 12.35 15.89
CA LYS A 61 -17.72 11.87 16.67
C LYS A 61 -17.28 10.48 16.23
N SER A 62 -18.21 9.57 15.98
CA SER A 62 -17.90 8.22 15.50
C SER A 62 -17.29 8.24 14.09
N LEU A 63 -17.80 9.08 13.19
CA LEU A 63 -17.29 9.20 11.83
C LEU A 63 -15.88 9.81 11.82
N VAL A 64 -15.65 10.89 12.57
CA VAL A 64 -14.32 11.51 12.72
C VAL A 64 -13.31 10.50 13.24
N LYS A 65 -13.63 9.79 14.34
CA LYS A 65 -12.71 8.79 14.89
C LYS A 65 -12.38 7.68 13.90
N LYS A 66 -13.37 7.19 13.14
CA LYS A 66 -13.13 6.16 12.12
C LYS A 66 -12.29 6.67 10.96
N ASP A 67 -12.46 7.94 10.57
CA ASP A 67 -11.67 8.55 9.50
C ASP A 67 -10.22 8.77 9.96
N GLU A 68 -10.01 9.21 11.20
CA GLU A 68 -8.68 9.31 11.82
C GLU A 68 -7.97 7.94 11.86
N GLU A 69 -8.63 6.90 12.36
CA GLU A 69 -8.08 5.53 12.38
C GLU A 69 -7.74 5.02 10.97
N LYS A 70 -8.55 5.38 9.97
CA LYS A 70 -8.31 5.01 8.57
C LYS A 70 -7.10 5.75 8.00
N ILE A 71 -7.01 7.07 8.23
CA ILE A 71 -5.87 7.89 7.80
C ILE A 71 -4.59 7.41 8.45
N GLU A 72 -4.61 7.11 9.75
CA GLU A 72 -3.46 6.56 10.47
C GLU A 72 -3.01 5.23 9.88
N LYS A 73 -3.94 4.29 9.62
CA LYS A 73 -3.61 3.00 8.97
C LYS A 73 -2.98 3.20 7.59
N LEU A 74 -3.50 4.12 6.79
CA LEU A 74 -2.95 4.43 5.47
C LEU A 74 -1.57 5.08 5.57
N SER A 75 -1.38 6.00 6.51
CA SER A 75 -0.09 6.65 6.78
C SER A 75 0.95 5.64 7.23
N ASN A 76 0.62 4.77 8.20
CA ASN A 76 1.50 3.71 8.67
C ASN A 76 1.85 2.74 7.54
N ARG A 77 0.87 2.32 6.74
CA ARG A 77 1.13 1.48 5.56
C ARG A 77 2.07 2.15 4.57
N ALA A 78 1.86 3.43 4.27
CA ALA A 78 2.71 4.18 3.34
C ALA A 78 4.14 4.30 3.88
N SER A 79 4.30 4.65 5.16
CA SER A 79 5.60 4.77 5.81
C SER A 79 6.37 3.45 5.83
N GLU A 80 5.70 2.33 6.13
CA GLU A 80 6.33 1.01 6.12
C GLU A 80 6.78 0.62 4.71
N LEU A 81 5.95 0.85 3.69
CA LEU A 81 6.34 0.58 2.30
C LEU A 81 7.50 1.46 1.83
N GLU A 82 7.52 2.73 2.25
CA GLU A 82 8.62 3.65 1.95
C GLU A 82 9.95 3.17 2.56
N LYS A 83 9.96 2.70 3.81
CA LYS A 83 11.15 2.11 4.44
C LYS A 83 11.67 0.91 3.66
N VAL A 84 10.79 0.00 3.26
CA VAL A 84 11.15 -1.15 2.43
C VAL A 84 11.75 -0.70 1.10
N GLN A 85 11.08 0.22 0.41
CA GLN A 85 11.52 0.72 -0.89
C GLN A 85 12.89 1.40 -0.81
N ASN A 86 13.13 2.20 0.23
CA ASN A 86 14.41 2.86 0.45
C ASN A 86 15.52 1.84 0.70
N ASN A 87 15.31 0.84 1.56
CA ASN A 87 16.31 -0.20 1.81
C ASN A 87 16.60 -1.03 0.55
N ILE A 88 15.58 -1.40 -0.22
CA ILE A 88 15.76 -2.07 -1.51
C ILE A 88 16.61 -1.22 -2.45
N ARG A 89 16.29 0.08 -2.55
CA ARG A 89 17.01 1.01 -3.44
C ARG A 89 18.48 1.10 -3.07
N VAL A 90 18.78 1.37 -1.80
CA VAL A 90 20.17 1.50 -1.33
C VAL A 90 20.94 0.20 -1.55
N LEU A 91 20.38 -0.96 -1.15
CA LEU A 91 21.06 -2.23 -1.36
C LEU A 91 21.26 -2.53 -2.86
N SER A 92 20.28 -2.23 -3.70
CA SER A 92 20.39 -2.40 -5.15
C SER A 92 21.50 -1.53 -5.74
N GLU A 93 21.58 -0.26 -5.34
CA GLU A 93 22.63 0.66 -5.76
C GLU A 93 24.02 0.16 -5.31
N MET A 94 24.16 -0.30 -4.07
CA MET A 94 25.42 -0.89 -3.56
C MET A 94 25.82 -2.16 -4.33
N LEU A 95 24.87 -3.02 -4.68
CA LEU A 95 25.12 -4.24 -5.45
C LEU A 95 25.51 -3.95 -6.90
N ILE A 96 24.94 -2.92 -7.52
CA ILE A 96 25.31 -2.49 -8.88
C ILE A 96 26.77 -2.02 -8.94
N HIS A 97 27.23 -1.34 -7.90
CA HIS A 97 28.61 -0.83 -7.79
C HIS A 97 29.57 -1.78 -7.08
N TYR A 98 29.12 -2.99 -6.73
CA TYR A 98 29.93 -3.95 -6.00
C TYR A 98 31.13 -4.41 -6.82
N ASN A 99 32.32 -4.29 -6.23
CA ASN A 99 33.54 -4.88 -6.77
C ASN A 99 34.34 -5.52 -5.63
N HIS A 100 34.57 -6.82 -5.75
CA HIS A 100 35.24 -7.62 -4.73
C HIS A 100 36.65 -7.11 -4.35
N SER A 101 37.33 -6.43 -5.28
CA SER A 101 38.69 -5.92 -5.07
C SER A 101 38.75 -4.56 -4.36
N THR A 102 37.67 -3.79 -4.41
CA THR A 102 37.64 -2.39 -3.92
C THR A 102 36.62 -2.16 -2.81
N VAL A 103 35.71 -3.11 -2.57
CA VAL A 103 34.69 -3.00 -1.52
C VAL A 103 35.33 -3.01 -0.14
N THR A 104 34.98 -2.01 0.66
CA THR A 104 35.44 -1.89 2.05
C THR A 104 34.66 -2.81 2.97
N GLU A 105 35.22 -3.14 4.13
CA GLU A 105 34.53 -3.98 5.11
C GLU A 105 33.25 -3.31 5.64
N ALA A 106 33.28 -1.98 5.84
CA ALA A 106 32.10 -1.21 6.25
C ALA A 106 30.97 -1.27 5.21
N GLU A 107 31.28 -1.25 3.92
CA GLU A 107 30.28 -1.42 2.86
C GLU A 107 29.68 -2.83 2.89
N LYS A 108 30.49 -3.87 3.15
CA LYS A 108 29.98 -5.25 3.30
C LYS A 108 29.06 -5.40 4.52
N GLU A 109 29.45 -4.84 5.66
CA GLU A 109 28.63 -4.85 6.87
C GLU A 109 27.30 -4.13 6.63
N THR A 110 27.34 -2.98 5.95
CA THR A 110 26.13 -2.22 5.58
C THR A 110 25.23 -3.04 4.65
N MET A 111 25.79 -3.68 3.61
CA MET A 111 25.03 -4.54 2.70
C MET A 111 24.41 -5.74 3.42
N SER A 112 25.14 -6.37 4.34
CA SER A 112 24.62 -7.48 5.15
C SER A 112 23.48 -7.02 6.05
N TYR A 113 23.64 -5.88 6.72
CA TYR A 113 22.60 -5.29 7.55
C TYR A 113 21.33 -4.99 6.75
N LEU A 114 21.46 -4.35 5.57
CA LEU A 114 20.33 -4.05 4.70
C LEU A 114 19.63 -5.32 4.21
N HIS A 115 20.39 -6.36 3.88
CA HIS A 115 19.84 -7.66 3.52
C HIS A 115 19.00 -8.26 4.66
N ASP A 116 19.54 -8.29 5.88
CA ASP A 116 18.86 -8.86 7.04
C ASP A 116 17.60 -8.07 7.41
N GLU A 117 17.63 -6.74 7.27
CA GLU A 117 16.44 -5.89 7.43
C GLU A 117 15.37 -6.20 6.37
N LEU A 118 15.76 -6.41 5.11
CA LEU A 118 14.83 -6.79 4.05
C LEU A 118 14.19 -8.16 4.28
N GLU A 119 14.92 -9.13 4.87
CA GLU A 119 14.33 -10.40 5.26
C GLU A 119 13.25 -10.23 6.34
N LYS A 120 13.49 -9.36 7.33
CA LYS A 120 12.50 -9.04 8.37
C LYS A 120 11.24 -8.37 7.82
N PHE A 121 11.34 -7.65 6.69
CA PHE A 121 10.18 -7.05 6.05
C PHE A 121 9.29 -8.03 5.30
N ARG A 122 9.77 -9.22 4.90
CA ARG A 122 8.93 -10.21 4.21
C ARG A 122 7.59 -10.49 4.92
N PRO A 123 7.55 -10.90 6.21
CA PRO A 123 6.28 -11.14 6.90
C PRO A 123 5.43 -9.88 7.06
N VAL A 124 6.04 -8.70 7.17
CA VAL A 124 5.32 -7.41 7.24
C VAL A 124 4.60 -7.14 5.92
N LEU A 125 5.28 -7.30 4.79
CA LEU A 125 4.70 -7.10 3.46
C LEU A 125 3.56 -8.08 3.18
N PHE A 126 3.70 -9.35 3.58
CA PHE A 126 2.59 -10.31 3.49
C PHE A 126 1.37 -9.86 4.29
N ARG A 127 1.57 -9.39 5.53
CA ARG A 127 0.49 -8.85 6.35
C ARG A 127 -0.14 -7.59 5.76
N LEU A 128 0.64 -6.73 5.09
CA LEU A 128 0.13 -5.52 4.42
C LEU A 128 -0.63 -5.84 3.12
N ALA A 129 -0.31 -6.96 2.46
CA ALA A 129 -1.02 -7.39 1.25
C ALA A 129 -2.38 -8.05 1.53
N THR A 130 -2.61 -8.48 2.77
CA THR A 130 -3.84 -9.10 3.24
C THR A 130 -4.80 -8.05 3.79
#